data_AF-A0A358HY03-F1
#
_entry.id   AF-A0A358HY03-F1
#
_cell.length_a   1.000
_cell.length_b   1.000
_cell.length_c   1.000
_cell.angle_alpha   90.00
_cell.angle_beta   90.00
_cell.angle_gamma   90.00
#
_symmetry.space_group_name_H-M   'P 1'
#
loop_
_entity.id
_entity.type
_entity.pdbx_description
1 polymer ?
#
loop_
_entity_poly.entity_id
_entity_poly.type
_entity_poly.pdbx_seq_one_letter_code
_entity_poly.pdbx_strand_id
1 'polypeptide(L)'
;MKHTRPLIFALTLAIVGFSTPLMASESITPRAVVELYTSEGCSSCPPADRVLYELNQERSDLLVLSYHVDYWNYLGWTDPFSDSMFSERQREYAQHMRERYVYTP
;
A
#
# COMPACT_ATOMS: atom_id res chain seq x y z
N MET A 1 -13.68 50.76 -38.46
CA MET A 1 -14.03 50.14 -37.16
C MET A 1 -15.31 49.27 -37.25
N LYS A 2 -15.40 48.30 -38.20
CA LYS A 2 -16.63 47.49 -38.40
C LYS A 2 -16.40 45.95 -38.45
N HIS A 3 -15.16 45.48 -38.34
CA HIS A 3 -14.81 44.05 -38.46
C HIS A 3 -14.35 43.37 -37.15
N THR A 4 -14.51 44.01 -35.99
CA THR A 4 -14.08 43.45 -34.70
C THR A 4 -15.10 42.49 -34.06
N ARG A 5 -16.37 42.56 -34.48
CA ARG A 5 -17.47 41.71 -33.99
C ARG A 5 -17.35 40.20 -34.31
N PRO A 6 -16.94 39.75 -35.52
CA PRO A 6 -16.81 38.31 -35.80
C PRO A 6 -15.62 37.67 -35.07
N LEU A 7 -14.58 38.45 -34.76
CA LEU A 7 -13.39 37.97 -34.05
C LEU A 7 -13.69 37.62 -32.58
N ILE A 8 -14.58 38.37 -31.94
CA ILE A 8 -15.02 38.15 -30.54
C ILE A 8 -15.92 36.90 -30.44
N PHE A 9 -16.74 36.64 -31.47
CA PHE A 9 -17.60 35.45 -31.53
C PHE A 9 -16.81 34.15 -31.79
N ALA A 10 -15.74 34.22 -32.59
CA ALA A 10 -14.85 33.08 -32.82
C ALA A 10 -14.01 32.72 -31.57
N LEU A 11 -13.60 33.72 -30.79
CA LEU A 11 -12.79 33.53 -29.58
C LEU A 11 -13.59 32.92 -28.41
N THR A 12 -14.89 33.21 -28.31
CA THR A 12 -15.77 32.65 -27.27
C THR A 12 -16.15 31.19 -27.52
N LEU A 13 -16.24 30.75 -28.79
CA LEU A 13 -16.51 29.36 -29.14
C LEU A 13 -15.31 28.43 -28.88
N ALA A 14 -14.08 28.95 -28.98
CA ALA A 14 -12.86 28.17 -28.74
C ALA A 14 -12.65 27.79 -27.26
N ILE A 15 -13.20 28.54 -26.31
CA ILE A 15 -13.04 28.29 -24.87
C ILE A 15 -13.94 27.15 -24.37
N VAL A 16 -15.10 26.94 -25.00
CA VAL A 16 -16.06 25.89 -24.58
C VAL A 16 -15.60 24.48 -25.02
N GLY A 17 -14.79 24.40 -26.08
CA GLY A 17 -14.31 23.12 -26.66
C GLY A 17 -13.19 22.41 -25.90
N PHE A 18 -12.58 23.04 -24.88
CA PHE A 18 -11.50 22.45 -24.06
C PHE A 18 -11.97 21.96 -22.68
N SER A 19 -13.24 21.57 -22.58
CA SER A 19 -13.75 20.89 -21.38
C SER A 19 -13.29 19.43 -21.39
N THR A 20 -12.03 19.17 -21.02
CA THR A 20 -11.61 17.80 -20.70
C THR A 20 -12.43 17.34 -19.50
N PRO A 21 -13.09 16.17 -19.56
CA PRO A 21 -13.74 15.64 -18.37
C PRO A 21 -12.66 15.37 -17.33
N LEU A 22 -12.74 16.06 -16.20
CA LEU A 22 -11.96 15.72 -15.02
C LEU A 22 -12.50 14.37 -14.52
N MET A 23 -11.90 13.28 -14.99
CA MET A 23 -12.14 11.95 -14.44
C MET A 23 -11.64 11.99 -12.99
N ALA A 24 -12.57 12.15 -12.04
CA ALA A 24 -12.26 11.89 -10.65
C ALA A 24 -11.83 10.43 -10.55
N SER A 25 -10.56 10.19 -10.20
CA SER A 25 -10.10 8.84 -9.92
C SER A 25 -10.93 8.32 -8.75
N GLU A 26 -11.63 7.21 -8.95
CA GLU A 26 -12.30 6.51 -7.88
C GLU A 26 -11.24 6.12 -6.85
N SER A 27 -11.34 6.68 -5.65
CA SER A 27 -10.47 6.32 -4.53
C SER A 27 -10.89 4.94 -4.07
N ILE A 28 -10.14 3.92 -4.46
CA ILE A 28 -10.28 2.57 -3.93
C ILE A 28 -9.82 2.64 -2.48
N THR A 29 -10.77 2.83 -1.56
CA THR A 29 -10.52 2.68 -0.14
C THR A 29 -10.52 1.18 0.17
N PRO A 30 -9.40 0.59 0.60
CA PRO A 30 -9.37 -0.83 0.93
C PRO A 30 -10.35 -1.10 2.07
N ARG A 31 -11.06 -2.22 1.96
CA ARG A 31 -12.02 -2.70 2.97
C ARG A 31 -11.33 -3.04 4.29
N ALA A 32 -10.11 -3.57 4.21
CA ALA A 32 -9.30 -3.93 5.37
C ALA A 32 -7.81 -3.92 5.02
N VAL A 33 -6.98 -3.89 6.06
CA VAL A 33 -5.52 -4.05 5.96
C VAL A 33 -5.15 -5.40 6.54
N VAL A 34 -4.26 -6.12 5.86
CA VAL A 34 -3.64 -7.36 6.34
C VAL A 34 -2.14 -7.09 6.48
N GLU A 35 -1.63 -7.18 7.71
CA GLU A 35 -0.20 -7.00 8.01
C GLU A 35 0.40 -8.35 8.43
N LEU A 36 1.38 -8.85 7.66
CA LEU A 36 2.15 -10.05 7.98
C LEU A 36 3.50 -9.66 8.60
N TYR A 37 3.98 -10.42 9.60
CA TYR A 37 5.27 -10.18 10.26
C TYR A 37 6.21 -11.37 10.03
N THR A 38 7.02 -11.30 8.98
CA THR A 38 7.80 -12.42 8.44
C THR A 38 9.31 -12.17 8.53
N SER A 39 10.13 -13.11 8.08
CA SER A 39 11.57 -12.91 7.85
C SER A 39 12.09 -14.02 6.94
N GLU A 40 13.05 -13.71 6.06
CA GLU A 40 13.79 -14.75 5.32
C GLU A 40 14.54 -15.72 6.25
N GLY A 41 14.94 -15.27 7.45
CA GLY A 41 15.56 -16.10 8.47
C GLY A 41 14.60 -17.05 9.19
N CYS A 42 13.29 -16.91 8.98
CA CYS A 42 12.25 -17.71 9.60
C CYS A 42 11.86 -18.91 8.72
N SER A 43 12.26 -20.12 9.11
CA SER A 43 11.99 -21.34 8.33
C SER A 43 10.52 -21.72 8.22
N SER A 44 9.69 -21.28 9.17
CA SER A 44 8.24 -21.55 9.20
C SER A 44 7.40 -20.50 8.47
N CYS A 45 8.00 -19.41 7.98
CA CYS A 45 7.30 -18.29 7.36
C CYS A 45 6.87 -18.48 5.89
N PRO A 46 7.56 -19.25 5.02
CA PRO A 46 7.22 -19.35 3.60
C PRO A 46 5.76 -19.73 3.26
N PRO A 47 5.05 -20.56 4.07
CA PRO A 47 3.63 -20.82 3.85
C PRO A 47 2.75 -19.57 4.00
N ALA A 48 3.05 -18.70 4.95
CA ALA A 48 2.27 -17.48 5.19
C ALA A 48 2.57 -16.39 4.15
N ASP A 49 3.85 -16.27 3.74
CA ASP A 49 4.24 -15.37 2.64
C ASP A 49 3.47 -15.71 1.36
N ARG A 50 3.27 -17.00 1.09
CA ARG A 50 2.46 -17.48 -0.04
C ARG A 50 1.00 -17.07 0.07
N VAL A 51 0.39 -17.26 1.23
CA VAL A 51 -1.01 -16.85 1.46
C VAL A 51 -1.16 -15.33 1.28
N LEU A 52 -0.19 -14.56 1.77
CA LEU A 52 -0.19 -13.10 1.62
C LEU A 52 -0.12 -12.69 0.13
N TYR A 53 0.74 -13.35 -0.63
CA TYR A 53 0.84 -13.16 -2.08
C TYR A 53 -0.48 -13.52 -2.79
N GLU A 54 -1.09 -14.66 -2.46
CA GLU A 54 -2.39 -15.06 -3.02
C GLU A 54 -3.49 -14.04 -2.70
N LEU A 55 -3.57 -13.55 -1.46
CA LEU A 55 -4.51 -12.50 -1.08
C LEU A 55 -4.31 -11.23 -1.90
N ASN A 56 -3.06 -10.80 -2.11
CA ASN A 56 -2.77 -9.62 -2.93
C ASN A 56 -3.21 -9.78 -4.40
N GLN A 57 -3.14 -11.00 -4.94
CA GLN A 57 -3.55 -11.29 -6.31
C GLN A 57 -5.07 -11.40 -6.47
N GLU A 58 -5.76 -11.95 -5.48
CA GLU A 58 -7.18 -12.30 -5.58
C GLU A 58 -8.12 -11.22 -5.02
N ARG A 59 -7.62 -10.35 -4.14
CA ARG A 59 -8.44 -9.42 -3.35
C ARG A 59 -8.00 -7.98 -3.53
N SER A 60 -8.50 -7.34 -4.59
CA SER A 60 -8.28 -5.90 -4.84
C SER A 60 -8.94 -4.98 -3.80
N ASP A 61 -9.81 -5.51 -2.95
CA ASP A 61 -10.44 -4.79 -1.84
C ASP A 61 -9.58 -4.79 -0.56
N LEU A 62 -8.41 -5.44 -0.54
CA LEU A 62 -7.53 -5.49 0.62
C LEU A 62 -6.23 -4.70 0.37
N LEU A 63 -5.73 -4.04 1.42
CA LEU A 63 -4.35 -3.56 1.46
C LEU A 63 -3.51 -4.59 2.20
N VAL A 64 -2.53 -5.16 1.52
CA VAL A 64 -1.72 -6.25 2.05
C VAL A 64 -0.28 -5.77 2.24
N LEU A 65 0.27 -5.95 3.43
CA LEU A 65 1.58 -5.46 3.84
C LEU A 65 2.41 -6.60 4.43
N SER A 66 3.68 -6.68 4.03
CA SER A 66 4.67 -7.59 4.62
C SER A 66 5.71 -6.78 5.39
N TYR A 67 5.89 -7.10 6.66
CA TYR A 67 6.86 -6.48 7.56
C TYR A 67 7.92 -7.50 7.96
N HIS A 68 9.15 -7.28 7.52
CA HIS A 68 10.25 -8.20 7.79
C HIS A 68 10.90 -7.86 9.15
N VAL A 69 10.70 -8.72 10.15
CA VAL A 69 11.26 -8.49 11.49
C VAL A 69 12.76 -8.78 11.52
N ASP A 70 13.50 -8.00 12.29
CA ASP A 70 14.95 -8.14 12.42
C ASP A 70 15.40 -9.18 13.47
N TYR A 71 14.51 -9.62 14.35
CA TYR A 71 14.88 -10.49 15.47
C TYR A 71 15.19 -11.93 15.06
N TRP A 72 15.17 -12.28 13.78
CA TRP A 72 15.71 -13.54 13.25
C TRP A 72 17.15 -13.41 12.76
N ASN A 73 17.67 -12.19 12.59
CA ASN A 73 19.00 -11.95 12.01
C ASN A 73 20.16 -12.48 12.87
N TYR A 74 19.91 -12.74 14.16
CA TYR A 74 20.90 -13.34 15.06
C TYR A 74 21.33 -14.76 14.64
N LEU A 75 20.56 -15.43 13.76
CA LEU A 75 20.88 -16.76 13.23
C LEU A 75 22.02 -16.76 12.19
N GLY A 76 22.51 -15.60 11.78
CA GLY A 76 23.65 -15.46 10.86
C GLY A 76 23.28 -15.15 9.41
N TRP A 77 22.00 -15.20 9.05
CA TRP A 77 21.47 -14.58 7.84
C TRP A 77 20.83 -13.24 8.20
N THR A 78 21.24 -12.16 7.53
CA THR A 78 20.59 -10.85 7.69
C THR A 78 19.61 -10.66 6.53
N ASP A 79 18.32 -10.67 6.85
CA ASP A 79 17.27 -10.41 5.87
C ASP A 79 17.37 -8.95 5.37
N PRO A 80 17.61 -8.71 4.06
CA PRO A 80 17.83 -7.38 3.51
C PRO A 80 16.57 -6.50 3.53
N PHE A 81 15.39 -7.08 3.74
CA PHE A 81 14.13 -6.36 3.89
C PHE A 81 13.78 -6.06 5.34
N SER A 82 14.54 -6.62 6.29
CA SER A 82 14.25 -6.47 7.71
C SER A 82 14.61 -5.11 8.26
N ASP A 83 13.80 -4.62 9.21
CA ASP A 83 14.05 -3.39 9.95
C ASP A 83 13.61 -3.54 11.41
N SER A 84 14.41 -3.01 12.33
CA SER A 84 14.08 -2.93 13.76
C SER A 84 12.75 -2.24 14.06
N MET A 85 12.35 -1.25 13.24
CA MET A 85 11.06 -0.56 13.35
C MET A 85 9.89 -1.52 13.13
N PHE A 86 10.05 -2.55 12.29
CA PHE A 86 9.02 -3.56 12.04
C PHE A 86 8.85 -4.49 13.24
N SER A 87 9.96 -4.88 13.87
CA SER A 87 9.92 -5.61 15.15
C SER A 87 9.31 -4.78 16.28
N GLU A 88 9.60 -3.47 16.33
CA GLU A 88 8.99 -2.56 17.30
C GLU A 88 7.48 -2.45 17.10
N ARG A 89 7.02 -2.21 15.86
CA ARG A 89 5.59 -2.20 15.51
C ARG A 89 4.87 -3.48 15.94
N GLN A 90 5.48 -4.64 15.74
CA GLN A 90 4.89 -5.91 16.19
C GLN A 90 4.74 -5.97 17.72
N ARG A 91 5.74 -5.49 18.46
CA ARG A 91 5.70 -5.45 19.93
C ARG A 91 4.64 -4.45 20.43
N GLU A 92 4.47 -3.33 19.75
CA GLU A 92 3.38 -2.40 20.02
C GLU A 92 2.02 -3.08 19.86
N TYR A 93 1.80 -3.84 18.78
CA TYR A 93 0.58 -4.63 18.63
C TYR A 93 0.38 -5.63 19.77
N ALA A 94 1.42 -6.38 20.13
CA ALA A 94 1.34 -7.32 21.24
C ALA A 94 0.95 -6.63 22.56
N GLN A 95 1.48 -5.43 22.83
CA GLN A 95 1.09 -4.64 24.00
C GLN A 95 -0.39 -4.24 23.97
N HIS A 96 -0.87 -3.71 22.84
CA HIS A 96 -2.27 -3.31 22.68
C HIS A 96 -3.23 -4.51 22.77
N MET A 97 -2.82 -5.66 22.24
CA MET A 97 -3.58 -6.92 22.28
C MET A 97 -3.42 -7.69 23.59
N ARG A 98 -2.54 -7.25 24.50
CA ARG A 98 -2.19 -7.92 25.77
C ARG A 98 -1.59 -9.32 25.57
N GLU A 99 -0.89 -9.50 24.47
CA GLU A 99 -0.10 -10.69 24.19
C GLU A 99 1.22 -10.66 24.96
N ARG A 100 1.70 -11.83 25.39
CA ARG A 100 2.92 -11.92 26.21
C ARG A 100 4.21 -11.94 25.39
N TYR A 101 4.12 -12.31 24.11
CA TYR A 101 5.26 -12.44 23.21
C TYR A 101 4.82 -12.16 21.78
N VAL A 102 5.80 -11.83 20.94
CA VAL A 102 5.62 -11.75 19.49
C VAL A 102 6.12 -13.03 18.84
N TYR A 103 5.58 -13.36 17.67
CA TYR A 103 5.99 -14.50 16.88
C TYR A 103 5.80 -14.19 15.38
N THR A 104 6.54 -14.88 14.53
CA THR A 104 6.28 -14.96 13.09
C THR A 104 5.56 -16.29 12.81
N PRO A 105 4.70 -16.39 11.79
CA PRO A 105 4.70 -15.62 10.55
C PRO A 105 3.78 -14.38 10.52
#